data_AF-A0A7V5H214-F1
#
_entry.id   AF-A0A7V5H214-F1
#
_cell.length_a   1.000
_cell.length_b   1.000
_cell.length_c   1.000
_cell.angle_alpha   90.00
_cell.angle_beta   90.00
_cell.angle_gamma   90.00
#
_symmetry.space_group_name_H-M   'P 1'
#
loop_
_entity.id
_entity.type
_entity.pdbx_description
1 polymer ?
#
loop_
_entity_poly.entity_id
_entity_poly.type
_entity_poly.pdbx_seq_one_letter_code
_entity_poly.pdbx_strand_id
1 'polypeptide(L)'
;FWLLAFSSATHDIAADGFYMLGLTERQQAWFVGVRSTFYRFAMITGQGLLIIFAGYLESHTGLESIQLNVMANPQQTNVEMINPQCLTIEPVEGELHIISYPQDTLTIPTVSISKVRADSLLKFVREWNIKNGFAKPDKRFVVKKETEKSWWTKHVSEPLSNWIKENFAERKAITGQKDLAGNIGLIYFYLSNKPEAEEEIVVNFGRIAGDKSIFLVEGSAYGQRLTFNASNWNRPAIAAIQLDPKLKHRSMATFKATAGNIPLSWSITFLLLAAVFLGFFLYHKLILPFPASDQPGSTEGLSNILKEFIATFVEFFNKEKIGWILAFLLLYRLGESQLVKLASPFLLDAQEAGGLALTTGQVGFVYGTVGILALTIGGLLGGFLAAKHGLKFWLWPMAIAINLPDAVYIYLSATQPDSLLIVNLCVAIEQFGYGFGFTAYMLYMIYASQGRHKTAHFAITTGFMALGMMIPGMFSGWIQELVGYHNFFIWVIIATIPGFLILPFIPLDKDFGKKDV
;
A
#
# COMPACT_ATOMS: atom_id res chain seq x y z
N PHE A 1 -18.48 0.71 2.52
CA PHE A 1 -17.31 0.33 1.69
C PHE A 1 -17.69 -0.38 0.40
N TRP A 2 -18.47 -1.47 0.41
CA TRP A 2 -18.88 -2.16 -0.83
C TRP A 2 -19.55 -1.23 -1.86
N LEU A 3 -20.55 -0.44 -1.43
CA LEU A 3 -21.22 0.53 -2.32
C LEU A 3 -20.24 1.51 -2.97
N LEU A 4 -19.28 2.03 -2.21
CA LEU A 4 -18.29 2.97 -2.72
C LEU A 4 -17.34 2.30 -3.74
N ALA A 5 -16.90 1.07 -3.46
CA ALA A 5 -16.07 0.30 -4.39
C ALA A 5 -16.85 -0.05 -5.68
N PHE A 6 -18.11 -0.46 -5.54
CA PHE A 6 -18.98 -0.77 -6.68
C PHE A 6 -19.25 0.46 -7.56
N SER A 7 -19.59 1.60 -6.96
CA SER A 7 -19.79 2.86 -7.68
C SER A 7 -18.50 3.33 -8.36
N SER A 8 -17.35 3.22 -7.69
CA SER A 8 -16.05 3.55 -8.27
C SER A 8 -15.72 2.67 -9.49
N ALA A 9 -15.92 1.35 -9.38
CA ALA A 9 -15.66 0.44 -10.49
C ALA A 9 -16.61 0.70 -11.68
N THR A 10 -17.87 1.01 -11.40
CA THR A 10 -18.85 1.36 -12.43
C THR A 10 -18.46 2.64 -13.16
N HIS A 11 -18.02 3.67 -12.43
CA HIS A 11 -17.54 4.92 -13.00
C HIS A 11 -16.28 4.70 -13.86
N ASP A 12 -15.34 3.88 -13.39
CA ASP A 12 -14.11 3.56 -14.13
C ASP A 12 -14.43 2.87 -15.47
N ILE A 13 -15.34 1.89 -15.45
CA ILE A 13 -15.83 1.21 -16.67
C ILE A 13 -16.52 2.21 -17.62
N ALA A 14 -17.33 3.14 -17.10
CA ALA A 14 -18.01 4.13 -17.91
C ALA A 14 -17.02 5.12 -18.56
N ALA A 15 -16.02 5.59 -17.81
CA ALA A 15 -14.98 6.50 -18.31
C ALA A 15 -14.10 5.81 -19.38
N ASP A 16 -13.71 4.55 -19.13
CA ASP A 16 -12.98 3.75 -20.11
C ASP A 16 -13.83 3.45 -21.35
N GLY A 17 -15.12 3.19 -21.17
CA GLY A 17 -16.06 2.99 -22.27
C GLY A 17 -16.20 4.23 -23.14
N PHE A 18 -16.33 5.41 -22.52
CA PHE A 18 -16.36 6.70 -23.22
C PHE A 18 -15.06 6.94 -24.00
N TYR A 19 -13.90 6.66 -23.41
CA TYR A 19 -12.60 6.73 -24.08
C TYR A 19 -12.52 5.79 -25.31
N MET A 20 -13.04 4.57 -25.18
CA MET A 20 -13.05 3.57 -26.26
C MET A 20 -14.00 3.94 -27.41
N LEU A 21 -15.13 4.59 -27.11
CA LEU A 21 -16.11 5.02 -28.12
C LEU A 21 -15.74 6.36 -28.77
N GLY A 22 -15.14 7.27 -28.00
CA GLY A 22 -14.83 8.63 -28.44
C GLY A 22 -13.55 8.75 -29.27
N LEU A 23 -12.64 7.78 -29.19
CA LEU A 23 -11.34 7.81 -29.88
C LEU A 23 -11.18 6.64 -30.86
N THR A 24 -10.53 6.91 -31.99
CA THR A 24 -10.07 5.86 -32.91
C THR A 24 -8.97 5.01 -32.27
N GLU A 25 -8.77 3.77 -32.73
CA GLU A 25 -7.75 2.84 -32.18
C GLU A 25 -6.34 3.44 -32.15
N ARG A 26 -6.04 4.31 -33.12
CA ARG A 26 -4.76 5.05 -33.20
C ARG A 26 -4.65 6.12 -32.12
N GLN A 27 -5.71 6.90 -31.93
CA GLN A 27 -5.76 7.89 -30.86
C GLN A 27 -5.73 7.20 -29.51
N GLN A 28 -6.40 6.05 -29.35
CA GLN A 28 -6.31 5.26 -28.12
C GLN A 28 -4.84 4.91 -27.83
N ALA A 29 -4.10 4.37 -28.82
CA ALA A 29 -2.69 4.06 -28.62
C ALA A 29 -1.82 5.27 -28.25
N TRP A 30 -2.11 6.46 -28.78
CA TRP A 30 -1.40 7.69 -28.43
C TRP A 30 -1.76 8.20 -27.02
N PHE A 31 -3.04 8.23 -26.68
CA PHE A 31 -3.54 8.75 -25.41
C PHE A 31 -3.41 7.75 -24.25
N VAL A 32 -3.10 6.47 -24.50
CA VAL A 32 -2.99 5.45 -23.44
C VAL A 32 -1.96 5.82 -22.38
N GLY A 33 -0.84 6.42 -22.79
CA GLY A 33 0.20 6.91 -21.90
C GLY A 33 -0.29 8.08 -21.05
N VAL A 34 -0.99 9.04 -21.67
CA VAL A 34 -1.59 10.20 -20.98
C VAL A 34 -2.64 9.75 -19.95
N ARG A 35 -3.54 8.84 -20.33
CA ARG A 35 -4.54 8.26 -19.42
C ARG A 35 -3.87 7.60 -18.22
N SER A 36 -2.85 6.77 -18.47
CA SER A 36 -2.10 6.08 -17.42
C SER A 36 -1.41 7.06 -16.47
N THR A 37 -0.89 8.18 -16.97
CA THR A 37 -0.29 9.24 -16.17
C THR A 37 -1.30 9.93 -15.27
N PHE A 38 -2.47 10.35 -15.79
CA PHE A 38 -3.51 10.99 -14.99
C PHE A 38 -4.12 10.05 -13.95
N TYR A 39 -4.29 8.76 -14.27
CA TYR A 39 -4.68 7.75 -13.29
C TYR A 39 -3.71 7.71 -12.11
N ARG A 40 -2.40 7.84 -12.35
CA ARG A 40 -1.38 7.89 -11.29
C ARG A 40 -1.44 9.16 -10.47
N PHE A 41 -1.62 10.33 -11.11
CA PHE A 41 -1.86 11.58 -10.39
C PHE A 41 -3.11 11.50 -9.48
N ALA A 42 -4.17 10.87 -9.96
CA ALA A 42 -5.36 10.61 -9.15
C ALA A 42 -5.05 9.72 -7.95
N MET A 43 -4.27 8.64 -8.12
CA MET A 43 -3.83 7.79 -7.00
C MET A 43 -3.00 8.57 -5.98
N ILE A 44 -2.03 9.39 -6.40
CA ILE A 44 -1.20 10.23 -5.51
C ILE A 44 -2.07 11.24 -4.75
N THR A 45 -3.03 11.83 -5.44
CA THR A 45 -3.95 12.80 -4.82
C THR A 45 -4.83 12.11 -3.79
N GLY A 46 -5.41 10.95 -4.14
CA GLY A 46 -6.28 10.18 -3.27
C GLY A 46 -5.59 9.56 -2.05
N GLN A 47 -4.40 8.98 -2.24
CA GLN A 47 -3.62 8.33 -1.19
C GLN A 47 -2.67 9.28 -0.44
N GLY A 48 -2.41 10.47 -0.97
CA GLY A 48 -1.47 11.45 -0.42
C GLY A 48 -2.16 12.75 -0.03
N LEU A 49 -2.48 13.59 -1.02
CA LEU A 49 -2.97 14.96 -0.78
C LEU A 49 -4.24 15.01 0.08
N LEU A 50 -5.21 14.14 -0.16
CA LEU A 50 -6.44 14.08 0.66
C LEU A 50 -6.16 13.65 2.10
N ILE A 51 -5.21 12.73 2.31
CA ILE A 51 -4.81 12.30 3.66
C ILE A 51 -4.08 13.43 4.38
N ILE A 52 -3.19 14.15 3.69
CA ILE A 52 -2.50 15.33 4.24
C ILE A 52 -3.52 16.41 4.61
N PHE A 53 -4.50 16.66 3.75
CA PHE A 53 -5.56 17.64 4.02
C PHE A 53 -6.43 17.23 5.22
N ALA A 54 -6.85 15.97 5.31
CA ALA A 54 -7.57 15.45 6.47
C ALA A 54 -6.74 15.58 7.75
N GLY A 55 -5.45 15.25 7.70
CA GLY A 55 -4.53 15.41 8.83
C GLY A 55 -4.29 16.87 9.22
N TYR A 56 -4.27 17.79 8.25
CA TYR A 56 -4.21 19.24 8.52
C TYR A 56 -5.46 19.72 9.24
N LEU A 57 -6.65 19.30 8.81
CA LEU A 57 -7.90 19.62 9.51
C LEU A 57 -7.92 19.01 10.91
N GLU A 58 -7.45 17.77 11.07
CA GLU A 58 -7.35 17.12 12.37
C GLU A 58 -6.43 17.90 13.31
N SER A 59 -5.29 18.40 12.82
CA SER A 59 -4.34 19.13 13.66
C SER A 59 -4.76 20.55 14.07
N HIS A 60 -5.79 21.10 13.42
CA HIS A 60 -6.33 22.45 13.67
C HIS A 60 -7.75 22.43 14.26
N THR A 61 -8.29 21.23 14.54
CA THR A 61 -9.57 21.05 15.22
C THR A 61 -9.32 20.29 16.52
N GLY A 62 -10.23 20.40 17.50
CA GLY A 62 -10.09 19.68 18.77
C GLY A 62 -9.17 20.40 19.78
N LEU A 63 -8.52 19.64 20.66
CA LEU A 63 -7.73 20.20 21.77
C LEU A 63 -6.35 20.71 21.34
N GLU A 64 -5.76 21.58 22.15
CA GLU A 64 -4.39 22.05 21.95
C GLU A 64 -3.40 20.88 21.94
N SER A 65 -2.53 20.89 20.94
CA SER A 65 -1.54 19.85 20.74
C SER A 65 -0.28 20.11 21.57
N ILE A 66 0.25 19.05 22.17
CA ILE A 66 1.52 19.11 22.89
C ILE A 66 2.67 18.57 22.04
N GLN A 67 3.85 19.16 22.18
CA GLN A 67 5.07 18.71 21.51
C GLN A 67 6.08 18.22 22.55
N LEU A 68 6.72 17.10 22.24
CA LEU A 68 7.64 16.39 23.12
C LEU A 68 8.91 16.06 22.35
N ASN A 69 10.06 16.41 22.91
CA ASN A 69 11.34 16.01 22.35
C ASN A 69 11.77 14.67 22.95
N VAL A 70 12.21 13.74 22.10
CA VAL A 70 12.83 12.49 22.54
C VAL A 70 14.29 12.52 22.12
N MET A 71 15.17 12.46 23.09
CA MET A 71 16.61 12.51 22.90
C MET A 71 17.24 11.14 23.18
N ALA A 72 17.94 10.60 22.21
CA ALA A 72 18.84 9.47 22.40
C ALA A 72 20.19 9.99 22.92
N ASN A 73 20.63 9.51 24.09
CA ASN A 73 21.82 10.03 24.76
C ASN A 73 22.77 8.89 25.21
N PRO A 74 23.96 8.74 24.60
CA PRO A 74 24.94 7.72 24.99
C PRO A 74 25.53 7.87 26.39
N GLN A 75 25.54 9.09 26.94
CA GLN A 75 26.13 9.39 28.25
C GLN A 75 25.21 9.02 29.42
N GLN A 76 23.93 8.73 29.14
CA GLN A 76 22.96 8.34 30.15
C GLN A 76 22.94 6.81 30.29
N THR A 77 22.75 6.32 31.52
CA THR A 77 22.78 4.88 31.83
C THR A 77 21.40 4.30 32.14
N ASN A 78 20.46 5.11 32.61
CA ASN A 78 19.12 4.68 32.99
C ASN A 78 18.03 5.50 32.30
N VAL A 79 16.94 4.82 31.93
CA VAL A 79 15.67 5.47 31.57
C VAL A 79 14.91 5.73 32.86
N GLU A 80 14.50 6.97 33.10
CA GLU A 80 13.57 7.27 34.18
C GLU A 80 12.17 6.77 33.79
N MET A 81 11.72 5.69 34.43
CA MET A 81 10.37 5.16 34.27
C MET A 81 9.64 5.26 35.60
N ILE A 82 8.53 6.00 35.63
CA ILE A 82 7.66 6.08 36.81
C ILE A 82 6.61 4.97 36.74
N ASN A 83 6.29 4.35 37.87
CA ASN A 83 5.14 3.45 37.93
C ASN A 83 3.86 4.27 37.68
N PRO A 84 3.03 3.94 36.67
CA PRO A 84 1.83 4.71 36.34
C PRO A 84 0.84 4.84 37.51
N GLN A 85 0.87 3.93 38.48
CA GLN A 85 0.03 4.00 39.69
C GLN A 85 0.45 5.10 40.67
N CYS A 86 1.66 5.62 40.56
CA CYS A 86 2.19 6.68 41.43
C CYS A 86 1.86 8.10 40.92
N LEU A 87 1.26 8.23 39.73
CA LEU A 87 0.80 9.50 39.17
C LEU A 87 -0.61 9.81 39.69
N THR A 88 -0.71 10.71 40.66
CA THR A 88 -2.00 11.28 41.11
C THR A 88 -2.39 12.40 40.16
N ILE A 89 -3.52 12.24 39.46
CA ILE A 89 -4.05 13.23 38.50
C ILE A 89 -5.22 13.95 39.15
N GLU A 90 -5.03 15.25 39.42
CA GLU A 90 -6.08 16.15 39.92
C GLU A 90 -6.61 17.03 38.78
N PRO A 91 -7.91 17.41 38.81
CA PRO A 91 -8.46 18.29 37.80
C PRO A 91 -7.79 19.67 37.85
N VAL A 92 -7.36 20.17 36.70
CA VAL A 92 -6.79 21.51 36.52
C VAL A 92 -7.89 22.45 36.02
N GLU A 93 -8.02 23.62 36.64
CA GLU A 93 -8.96 24.66 36.18
C GLU A 93 -8.51 25.23 34.82
N GLY A 94 -9.45 25.37 33.88
CA GLY A 94 -9.21 25.93 32.55
C GLY A 94 -9.86 25.12 31.43
N GLU A 95 -9.49 25.44 30.19
CA GLU A 95 -9.92 24.67 29.01
C GLU A 95 -9.35 23.25 29.03
N LEU A 96 -10.10 22.32 28.47
CA LEU A 96 -9.69 20.92 28.38
C LEU A 96 -8.47 20.80 27.46
N HIS A 97 -7.39 20.20 27.95
CA HIS A 97 -6.16 20.02 27.18
C HIS A 97 -5.44 18.73 27.59
N ILE A 98 -4.51 18.29 26.73
CA ILE A 98 -3.71 17.10 26.95
C ILE A 98 -2.51 17.47 27.82
N ILE A 99 -2.24 16.69 28.86
CA ILE A 99 -1.04 16.79 29.68
C ILE A 99 -0.18 15.55 29.43
N SER A 100 1.14 15.73 29.42
CA SER A 100 2.08 14.62 29.30
C SER A 100 3.15 14.62 30.38
N TYR A 101 3.66 13.42 30.65
CA TYR A 101 4.82 13.22 31.50
C TYR A 101 5.82 12.29 30.78
N PRO A 102 7.11 12.65 30.70
CA PRO A 102 7.71 13.95 31.04
C PRO A 102 7.14 15.10 30.16
N GLN A 103 7.16 16.34 30.64
CA GLN A 103 6.48 17.48 30.00
C GLN A 103 7.16 17.98 28.70
N ASP A 104 8.49 18.02 28.66
CA ASP A 104 9.22 18.62 27.52
C ASP A 104 10.12 17.63 26.78
N THR A 105 10.96 16.89 27.51
CA THR A 105 11.98 16.03 26.92
C THR A 105 12.06 14.68 27.63
N LEU A 106 11.92 13.61 26.86
CA LEU A 106 12.25 12.24 27.26
C LEU A 106 13.66 11.91 26.79
N THR A 107 14.54 11.51 27.70
CA THR A 107 15.89 11.05 27.31
C THR A 107 16.00 9.54 27.46
N ILE A 108 16.44 8.85 26.40
CA ILE A 108 16.59 7.40 26.32
C ILE A 108 18.06 7.07 26.07
N PRO A 109 18.69 6.18 26.84
CA PRO A 109 20.07 5.80 26.63
C PRO A 109 20.20 4.85 25.44
N THR A 110 21.30 4.98 24.68
CA THR A 110 21.56 4.18 23.47
C THR A 110 21.96 2.73 23.75
N VAL A 111 22.11 2.35 25.03
CA VAL A 111 22.47 0.99 25.44
C VAL A 111 21.32 0.03 25.11
N SER A 112 21.58 -0.96 24.25
CA SER A 112 20.61 -1.98 23.86
C SER A 112 20.19 -2.85 25.06
N ILE A 113 18.94 -3.31 25.03
CA ILE A 113 18.36 -4.23 26.01
C ILE A 113 18.12 -5.60 25.37
N SER A 114 17.87 -6.65 26.16
CA SER A 114 17.45 -7.93 25.61
C SER A 114 16.07 -7.81 24.97
N LYS A 115 15.84 -8.51 23.85
CA LYS A 115 14.53 -8.55 23.19
C LYS A 115 13.41 -9.03 24.11
N VAL A 116 13.69 -10.02 24.96
CA VAL A 116 12.74 -10.48 26.00
C VAL A 116 12.30 -9.35 26.92
N ARG A 117 13.22 -8.47 27.34
CA ARG A 117 12.89 -7.31 28.18
C ARG A 117 12.09 -6.27 27.40
N ALA A 118 12.45 -6.00 26.15
CA ALA A 118 11.71 -5.10 25.28
C ALA A 118 10.26 -5.59 25.09
N ASP A 119 10.08 -6.86 24.72
CA ASP A 119 8.77 -7.49 24.51
C ASP A 119 7.94 -7.47 25.81
N SER A 120 8.56 -7.70 26.97
CA SER A 120 7.88 -7.62 28.27
C SER A 120 7.38 -6.21 28.58
N LEU A 121 8.16 -5.16 28.26
CA LEU A 121 7.75 -3.77 28.47
C LEU A 121 6.60 -3.40 27.54
N LEU A 122 6.69 -3.76 26.25
CA LEU A 122 5.63 -3.51 25.27
C LEU A 122 4.33 -4.23 25.64
N LYS A 123 4.43 -5.48 26.11
CA LYS A 123 3.29 -6.24 26.61
C LYS A 123 2.63 -5.55 27.81
N PHE A 124 3.42 -5.06 28.77
CA PHE A 124 2.91 -4.31 29.92
C PHE A 124 2.14 -3.05 29.47
N VAL A 125 2.71 -2.26 28.56
CA VAL A 125 2.06 -1.05 28.03
C VAL A 125 0.71 -1.38 27.39
N ARG A 126 0.67 -2.43 26.58
CA ARG A 126 -0.55 -2.88 25.90
C ARG A 126 -1.62 -3.35 26.89
N GLU A 127 -1.25 -4.18 27.86
CA GLU A 127 -2.16 -4.68 28.89
C GLU A 127 -2.70 -3.54 29.78
N TRP A 128 -1.85 -2.57 30.14
CA TRP A 128 -2.25 -1.40 30.90
C TRP A 128 -3.30 -0.56 30.16
N ASN A 129 -3.04 -0.25 28.89
CA ASN A 129 -3.94 0.55 28.07
C ASN A 129 -5.29 -0.14 27.84
N ILE A 130 -5.28 -1.47 27.62
CA ILE A 130 -6.52 -2.26 27.47
C ILE A 130 -7.29 -2.29 28.79
N LYS A 131 -6.62 -2.60 29.91
CA LYS A 131 -7.26 -2.72 31.23
C LYS A 131 -7.93 -1.42 31.68
N ASN A 132 -7.35 -0.28 31.33
CA ASN A 132 -7.88 1.04 31.68
C ASN A 132 -8.79 1.64 30.59
N GLY A 133 -9.15 0.87 29.57
CA GLY A 133 -10.10 1.30 28.54
C GLY A 133 -9.57 2.31 27.54
N PHE A 134 -8.26 2.57 27.51
CA PHE A 134 -7.63 3.44 26.51
C PHE A 134 -7.53 2.78 25.15
N ALA A 135 -7.57 1.45 25.09
CA ALA A 135 -7.39 0.69 23.87
C ALA A 135 -8.29 -0.55 23.81
N LYS A 136 -8.69 -0.95 22.59
CA LYS A 136 -9.47 -2.17 22.36
C LYS A 136 -8.56 -3.38 22.12
N PRO A 137 -8.90 -4.58 22.63
CA PRO A 137 -8.10 -5.79 22.38
C PRO A 137 -7.95 -6.08 20.88
N ASP A 138 -6.72 -6.25 20.40
CA ASP A 138 -6.47 -6.59 18.99
C ASP A 138 -6.83 -8.06 18.71
N LYS A 139 -7.78 -8.27 17.79
CA LYS A 139 -8.27 -9.61 17.40
C LYS A 139 -7.22 -10.45 16.67
N ARG A 140 -6.11 -9.87 16.18
CA ARG A 140 -5.04 -10.63 15.50
C ARG A 140 -4.21 -11.51 16.44
N PHE A 141 -4.18 -11.16 17.73
CA PHE A 141 -3.40 -11.88 18.76
C PHE A 141 -4.25 -12.81 19.62
N VAL A 142 -5.53 -12.99 19.28
CA VAL A 142 -6.34 -14.05 19.87
C VAL A 142 -5.78 -15.36 19.33
N VAL A 143 -5.16 -16.15 20.21
CA VAL A 143 -4.74 -17.52 19.92
C VAL A 143 -5.93 -18.25 19.29
N LYS A 144 -5.87 -18.49 17.98
CA LYS A 144 -6.86 -19.32 17.28
C LYS A 144 -6.84 -20.68 17.97
N LYS A 145 -7.97 -21.08 18.57
CA LYS A 145 -8.19 -22.49 18.94
C LYS A 145 -7.88 -23.33 17.71
N GLU A 146 -7.05 -24.35 17.87
CA GLU A 146 -6.75 -25.34 16.84
C GLU A 146 -8.07 -25.99 16.38
N THR A 147 -8.65 -25.48 15.31
CA THR A 147 -9.71 -26.17 14.56
C THR A 147 -9.05 -27.07 13.52
N GLU A 148 -9.69 -28.19 13.22
CA GLU A 148 -9.24 -29.17 12.23
C GLU A 148 -8.69 -28.49 10.95
N LYS A 149 -7.52 -28.94 10.51
CA LYS A 149 -6.87 -28.41 9.30
C LYS A 149 -7.81 -28.54 8.11
N SER A 150 -8.06 -27.43 7.41
CA SER A 150 -8.90 -27.38 6.21
C SER A 150 -8.40 -28.34 5.12
N TRP A 151 -9.30 -28.82 4.25
CA TRP A 151 -8.95 -29.62 3.06
C TRP A 151 -7.83 -28.98 2.24
N TRP A 152 -7.89 -27.65 2.06
CA TRP A 152 -6.87 -26.86 1.37
C TRP A 152 -5.51 -26.97 2.05
N THR A 153 -5.50 -26.91 3.38
CA THR A 153 -4.27 -27.00 4.16
C THR A 153 -3.59 -28.35 3.95
N LYS A 154 -4.37 -29.43 4.01
CA LYS A 154 -3.87 -30.80 3.93
C LYS A 154 -3.37 -31.20 2.54
N HIS A 155 -4.06 -30.79 1.47
CA HIS A 155 -3.78 -31.29 0.12
C HIS A 155 -3.07 -30.30 -0.80
N VAL A 156 -3.11 -29.00 -0.51
CA VAL A 156 -2.52 -27.97 -1.39
C VAL A 156 -1.41 -27.22 -0.68
N SER A 157 -1.70 -26.54 0.42
CA SER A 157 -0.71 -25.64 1.02
C SER A 157 0.44 -26.37 1.68
N GLU A 158 0.19 -27.45 2.43
CA GLU A 158 1.25 -28.17 3.17
C GLU A 158 2.20 -28.95 2.23
N PRO A 159 1.72 -29.70 1.22
CA PRO A 159 2.61 -30.33 0.23
C PRO A 159 3.42 -29.31 -0.57
N LEU A 160 2.78 -28.23 -1.04
CA LEU A 160 3.47 -27.17 -1.79
C LEU A 160 4.50 -26.45 -0.90
N SER A 161 4.15 -26.17 0.36
CA SER A 161 5.09 -25.56 1.32
C SER A 161 6.33 -26.42 1.51
N ASN A 162 6.16 -27.73 1.68
CA ASN A 162 7.27 -28.65 1.87
C ASN A 162 8.16 -28.71 0.62
N TRP A 163 7.55 -28.84 -0.57
CA TRP A 163 8.31 -28.82 -1.83
C TRP A 163 9.07 -27.51 -2.02
N ILE A 164 8.44 -26.36 -1.75
CA ILE A 164 9.07 -25.05 -1.82
C ILE A 164 10.24 -24.97 -0.84
N LYS A 165 10.06 -25.41 0.41
CA LYS A 165 11.14 -25.42 1.41
C LYS A 165 12.32 -26.31 0.99
N GLU A 166 12.03 -27.49 0.46
CA GLU A 166 13.07 -28.45 0.05
C GLU A 166 13.91 -27.93 -1.12
N ASN A 167 13.32 -27.19 -2.06
CA ASN A 167 13.99 -26.75 -3.29
C ASN A 167 14.52 -25.32 -3.22
N PHE A 168 13.92 -24.44 -2.42
CA PHE A 168 14.19 -23.00 -2.43
C PHE A 168 14.50 -22.39 -1.06
N ALA A 169 14.30 -23.07 0.08
CA ALA A 169 14.62 -22.45 1.36
C ALA A 169 16.13 -22.46 1.64
N GLU A 170 16.63 -21.33 2.13
CA GLU A 170 17.95 -21.26 2.73
C GLU A 170 17.99 -22.14 3.99
N ARG A 171 19.00 -23.01 4.08
CA ARG A 171 19.36 -23.65 5.36
C ARG A 171 19.95 -22.58 6.27
N LYS A 172 19.10 -21.84 6.98
CA LYS A 172 19.56 -20.94 8.04
C LYS A 172 20.33 -21.76 9.07
N ALA A 173 21.63 -21.49 9.20
CA ALA A 173 22.34 -21.84 10.42
C ALA A 173 21.60 -21.15 11.56
N ILE A 174 21.22 -21.91 12.58
CA ILE A 174 20.68 -21.35 13.82
C ILE A 174 21.84 -20.64 14.50
N THR A 175 22.13 -19.41 14.12
CA THR A 175 23.01 -18.54 14.88
C THR A 175 22.25 -18.14 16.12
N GLY A 176 22.64 -18.71 17.26
CA GLY A 176 22.22 -18.28 18.60
C GLY A 176 22.77 -16.90 18.95
N GLN A 177 22.47 -15.89 18.14
CA GLN A 177 22.77 -14.51 18.45
C GLN A 177 21.83 -14.04 19.55
N LYS A 178 22.41 -13.38 20.56
CA LYS A 178 21.64 -12.68 21.59
C LYS A 178 20.81 -11.61 20.89
N ASP A 179 19.52 -11.86 20.69
CA ASP A 179 18.57 -10.89 20.16
C ASP A 179 18.56 -9.64 21.07
N LEU A 180 19.29 -8.62 20.66
CA LEU A 180 19.34 -7.31 21.30
C LEU A 180 18.33 -6.40 20.61
N ALA A 181 17.57 -5.65 21.41
CA ALA A 181 16.63 -4.64 20.97
C ALA A 181 17.10 -3.27 21.46
N GLY A 182 16.73 -2.19 20.76
CA GLY A 182 17.02 -0.86 21.25
C GLY A 182 16.23 -0.54 22.51
N ASN A 183 16.75 0.38 23.31
CA ASN A 183 16.15 0.74 24.59
C ASN A 183 14.80 1.43 24.40
N ILE A 184 13.95 1.35 25.43
CA ILE A 184 12.57 1.84 25.39
C ILE A 184 12.41 2.93 26.44
N GLY A 185 11.75 4.03 26.06
CA GLY A 185 11.26 5.06 26.96
C GLY A 185 9.73 5.12 26.94
N LEU A 186 9.14 5.49 28.07
CA LEU A 186 7.69 5.59 28.24
C LEU A 186 7.26 7.05 28.37
N ILE A 187 6.15 7.38 27.73
CA ILE A 187 5.48 8.68 27.81
C ILE A 187 4.07 8.43 28.31
N TYR A 188 3.62 9.26 29.25
CA TYR A 188 2.30 9.16 29.87
C TYR A 188 1.44 10.32 29.40
N PHE A 189 0.17 10.05 29.08
CA PHE A 189 -0.81 11.05 28.67
C PHE A 189 -2.06 10.98 29.56
N TYR A 190 -2.60 12.14 29.91
CA TYR A 190 -3.88 12.28 30.61
C TYR A 190 -4.54 13.62 30.26
N LEU A 191 -5.82 13.79 30.61
CA LEU A 191 -6.55 15.02 30.33
C LEU A 191 -6.55 15.93 31.57
N SER A 192 -6.56 17.25 31.34
CA SER A 192 -6.61 18.26 32.39
C SER A 192 -7.89 18.20 33.23
N ASN A 193 -9.02 17.82 32.62
CA ASN A 193 -10.31 17.72 33.29
C ASN A 193 -11.19 16.62 32.65
N LYS A 194 -12.36 16.37 33.24
CA LYS A 194 -13.33 15.40 32.76
C LYS A 194 -13.99 15.88 31.46
N PRO A 195 -13.97 15.09 30.35
CA PRO A 195 -14.70 15.42 29.13
C PRO A 195 -16.23 15.27 29.32
N GLU A 196 -17.01 15.81 28.39
CA GLU A 196 -18.48 15.69 28.44
C GLU A 196 -18.94 14.21 28.40
N ALA A 197 -20.12 13.92 28.95
CA ALA A 197 -20.54 12.56 29.29
C ALA A 197 -20.60 11.57 28.11
N GLU A 198 -20.79 12.07 26.88
CA GLU A 198 -20.84 11.28 25.65
C GLU A 198 -19.63 11.51 24.73
N GLU A 199 -18.67 12.33 25.16
CA GLU A 199 -17.52 12.71 24.35
C GLU A 199 -16.37 11.70 24.51
N GLU A 200 -15.92 11.14 23.39
CA GLU A 200 -14.70 10.33 23.31
C GLU A 200 -13.59 11.13 22.67
N ILE A 201 -12.54 11.41 23.46
CA ILE A 201 -11.38 12.16 23.00
C ILE A 201 -10.29 11.19 22.58
N VAL A 202 -9.97 11.20 21.29
CA VAL A 202 -8.95 10.33 20.72
C VAL A 202 -7.63 11.09 20.65
N VAL A 203 -6.64 10.66 21.42
CA VAL A 203 -5.29 11.20 21.37
C VAL A 203 -4.47 10.37 20.39
N ASN A 204 -4.03 11.03 19.32
CA ASN A 204 -3.07 10.51 18.37
C ASN A 204 -1.70 11.05 18.70
N PHE A 205 -0.73 10.15 18.87
CA PHE A 205 0.66 10.50 19.14
C PHE A 205 1.55 10.02 17.99
N GLY A 206 2.46 10.87 17.53
CA GLY A 206 3.32 10.52 16.40
C GLY A 206 4.52 11.45 16.25
N ARG A 207 5.54 11.00 15.51
CA ARG A 207 6.73 11.80 15.23
C ARG A 207 6.43 12.84 14.13
N ILE A 208 6.77 14.10 14.37
CA ILE A 208 6.62 15.18 13.39
C ILE A 208 7.95 15.58 12.74
N ALA A 209 9.07 15.46 13.45
CA ALA A 209 10.39 15.90 12.97
C ALA A 209 11.54 15.15 13.66
N GLY A 210 12.76 15.31 13.13
CA GLY A 210 14.00 14.75 13.70
C GLY A 210 14.31 13.32 13.25
N ASP A 211 15.16 12.63 14.01
CA ASP A 211 15.79 11.37 13.60
C ASP A 211 14.78 10.22 13.49
N LYS A 212 14.90 9.48 12.39
CA LYS A 212 14.02 8.38 12.07
C LYS A 212 14.27 7.13 12.92
N SER A 213 15.46 7.01 13.49
CA SER A 213 15.93 5.93 14.36
C SER A 213 15.27 5.93 15.75
N ILE A 214 14.42 6.92 16.04
CA ILE A 214 13.62 7.02 17.25
C ILE A 214 12.16 6.84 16.85
N PHE A 215 11.56 5.70 17.14
CA PHE A 215 10.23 5.36 16.64
C PHE A 215 9.24 4.99 17.75
N LEU A 216 7.98 5.34 17.52
CA LEU A 216 6.85 4.98 18.40
C LEU A 216 6.44 3.54 18.10
N VAL A 217 6.48 2.67 19.10
CA VAL A 217 6.15 1.24 18.97
C VAL A 217 4.75 0.95 19.50
N GLU A 218 4.32 1.64 20.56
CA GLU A 218 2.99 1.49 21.17
C GLU A 218 2.42 2.85 21.56
N GLY A 219 1.10 3.03 21.45
CA GLY A 219 0.39 4.24 21.89
C GLY A 219 -0.21 5.15 20.81
N SER A 220 -0.08 4.80 19.52
CA SER A 220 -0.91 5.35 18.41
C SER A 220 -0.50 4.80 17.03
N ALA A 221 0.80 4.63 16.76
CA ALA A 221 1.30 4.31 15.41
C ALA A 221 1.15 2.85 14.95
N TYR A 222 0.96 1.88 15.87
CA TYR A 222 0.97 0.45 15.53
C TYR A 222 -0.16 -0.40 16.15
N GLY A 223 -1.35 0.20 16.35
CA GLY A 223 -2.57 -0.62 16.43
C GLY A 223 -3.64 -0.18 17.41
N GLN A 224 -3.38 0.78 18.30
CA GLN A 224 -4.36 1.21 19.28
C GLN A 224 -4.33 2.74 19.43
N ARG A 225 -5.42 3.38 18.99
CA ARG A 225 -5.71 4.80 19.29
C ARG A 225 -5.96 4.91 20.80
N LEU A 226 -5.38 5.90 21.46
CA LEU A 226 -5.63 6.15 22.88
C LEU A 226 -6.93 6.95 23.03
N THR A 227 -7.96 6.33 23.57
CA THR A 227 -9.27 6.97 23.76
C THR A 227 -9.52 7.31 25.22
N PHE A 228 -9.80 8.58 25.48
CA PHE A 228 -10.17 9.12 26.77
C PHE A 228 -11.66 9.43 26.82
N ASN A 229 -12.28 9.19 27.97
CA ASN A 229 -13.69 9.43 28.24
C ASN A 229 -13.89 9.81 29.72
N ALA A 230 -15.14 10.06 30.10
CA ALA A 230 -15.54 10.45 31.44
C ALA A 230 -15.10 9.50 32.58
N SER A 231 -14.73 8.25 32.27
CA SER A 231 -14.37 7.21 33.26
C SER A 231 -12.86 6.96 33.40
N ASN A 232 -12.05 7.36 32.42
CA ASN A 232 -10.61 7.08 32.40
C ASN A 232 -9.71 8.32 32.22
N TRP A 233 -10.29 9.52 32.08
CA TRP A 233 -9.56 10.79 31.90
C TRP A 233 -8.49 11.05 32.97
N ASN A 234 -8.73 10.57 34.20
CA ASN A 234 -7.87 10.74 35.37
C ASN A 234 -6.86 9.60 35.57
N ARG A 235 -6.55 8.83 34.53
CA ARG A 235 -5.53 7.77 34.56
C ARG A 235 -4.52 8.00 33.44
N PRO A 236 -3.24 7.65 33.63
CA PRO A 236 -2.25 7.82 32.60
C PRO A 236 -2.38 6.73 31.53
N ALA A 237 -2.61 7.12 30.29
CA ALA A 237 -2.39 6.26 29.12
C ALA A 237 -0.90 6.25 28.79
N ILE A 238 -0.37 5.12 28.29
CA ILE A 238 1.08 4.94 28.09
C ILE A 238 1.40 4.78 26.60
N ALA A 239 2.40 5.52 26.13
CA ALA A 239 3.03 5.33 24.84
C ALA A 239 4.50 4.91 25.01
N ALA A 240 4.99 4.02 24.14
CA ALA A 240 6.35 3.50 24.19
C ALA A 240 7.15 3.94 22.96
N ILE A 241 8.26 4.64 23.19
CA ILE A 241 9.24 5.00 22.18
C ILE A 241 10.41 4.03 22.28
N GLN A 242 10.80 3.44 21.16
CA GLN A 242 11.97 2.57 21.07
C GLN A 242 13.03 3.21 20.17
N LEU A 243 14.28 3.09 20.58
CA LEU A 243 15.42 3.44 19.75
C LEU A 243 15.76 2.30 18.79
N ASP A 244 16.35 2.62 17.66
CA ASP A 244 17.03 1.63 16.83
C ASP A 244 18.23 1.06 17.61
N PRO A 245 18.38 -0.27 17.73
CA PRO A 245 19.54 -0.88 18.40
C PRO A 245 20.89 -0.45 17.82
N LYS A 246 20.93 0.03 16.57
CA LYS A 246 22.13 0.53 15.87
C LYS A 246 22.46 1.98 16.22
N LEU A 247 21.56 2.72 16.86
CA LEU A 247 21.77 4.14 17.20
C LEU A 247 22.78 4.27 18.36
N LYS A 248 24.01 4.69 18.05
CA LYS A 248 25.10 4.84 19.05
C LYS A 248 25.49 6.27 19.38
N HIS A 249 25.03 7.24 18.60
CA HIS A 249 25.34 8.65 18.77
C HIS A 249 24.16 9.42 19.35
N ARG A 250 24.42 10.64 19.84
CA ARG A 250 23.36 11.52 20.35
C ARG A 250 22.46 11.94 19.20
N SER A 251 21.16 11.76 19.38
CA SER A 251 20.17 12.12 18.37
C SER A 251 18.85 12.58 18.99
N MET A 252 17.99 13.25 18.22
CA MET A 252 16.75 13.82 18.72
C MET A 252 15.62 13.70 17.69
N ALA A 253 14.42 13.41 18.17
CA ALA A 253 13.18 13.41 17.40
C ALA A 253 12.09 14.14 18.16
N THR A 254 11.27 14.92 17.45
CA THR A 254 10.13 15.64 18.03
C THR A 254 8.85 14.90 17.71
N PHE A 255 8.06 14.65 18.74
CA PHE A 255 6.76 14.01 18.68
C PHE A 255 5.68 15.02 19.04
N LYS A 256 4.48 14.81 18.49
CA LYS A 256 3.30 15.64 18.72
C LYS A 256 2.15 14.74 19.15
N ALA A 257 1.46 15.12 20.22
CA ALA A 257 0.16 14.53 20.56
C ALA A 257 -0.95 15.49 20.15
N THR A 258 -1.93 14.98 19.40
CA THR A 258 -3.07 15.73 18.88
C THR A 258 -4.35 15.02 19.27
N ALA A 259 -5.35 15.76 19.76
CA ALA A 259 -6.70 15.27 19.98
C ALA A 259 -7.67 15.96 19.03
N GLY A 260 -7.48 15.71 17.73
CA GLY A 260 -8.26 16.33 16.68
C GLY A 260 -9.65 15.73 16.51
N ASN A 261 -10.57 16.50 15.95
CA ASN A 261 -11.91 16.01 15.63
C ASN A 261 -11.89 15.18 14.33
N ILE A 262 -11.44 13.93 14.43
CA ILE A 262 -11.31 13.00 13.29
C ILE A 262 -12.61 12.89 12.48
N PRO A 263 -13.80 12.70 13.09
CA PRO A 263 -15.06 12.64 12.32
C PRO A 263 -15.31 13.90 11.49
N LEU A 264 -15.08 15.09 12.05
CA LEU A 264 -15.26 16.35 11.35
C LEU A 264 -14.25 16.50 10.20
N SER A 265 -12.97 16.21 10.43
CA SER A 265 -11.92 16.29 9.42
C SER A 265 -12.23 15.43 8.19
N TRP A 266 -12.66 14.18 8.40
CA TRP A 266 -13.06 13.29 7.31
C TRP A 266 -14.37 13.70 6.67
N SER A 267 -15.34 14.23 7.44
CA SER A 267 -16.61 14.74 6.89
C SER A 267 -16.37 15.89 5.92
N ILE A 268 -15.54 16.87 6.30
CA ILE A 268 -15.14 17.99 5.43
C ILE A 268 -14.38 17.47 4.21
N THR A 269 -13.46 16.52 4.39
CA THR A 269 -12.70 15.91 3.28
C THR A 269 -13.63 15.22 2.27
N PHE A 270 -14.62 14.45 2.73
CA PHE A 270 -15.60 13.81 1.86
C PHE A 270 -16.59 14.79 1.22
N LEU A 271 -16.96 15.87 1.91
CA LEU A 271 -17.77 16.94 1.33
C LEU A 271 -17.02 17.66 0.20
N LEU A 272 -15.73 17.96 0.40
CA LEU A 272 -14.88 18.52 -0.64
C LEU A 272 -14.79 17.56 -1.83
N LEU A 273 -14.56 16.28 -1.58
CA LEU A 273 -14.52 15.25 -2.62
C LEU A 273 -15.85 15.20 -3.39
N ALA A 274 -16.98 15.20 -2.69
CA ALA A 274 -18.30 15.22 -3.31
C ALA A 274 -18.51 16.47 -4.19
N ALA A 275 -18.06 17.64 -3.74
CA ALA A 275 -18.13 18.87 -4.53
C ALA A 275 -17.26 18.80 -5.79
N VAL A 276 -16.05 18.23 -5.69
CA VAL A 276 -15.16 18.01 -6.85
C VAL A 276 -15.79 17.03 -7.86
N PHE A 277 -16.34 15.90 -7.39
CA PHE A 277 -17.02 14.94 -8.27
C PHE A 277 -18.27 15.54 -8.92
N LEU A 278 -19.03 16.37 -8.20
CA LEU A 278 -20.15 17.11 -8.78
C LEU A 278 -19.67 18.10 -9.85
N GLY A 279 -18.56 18.79 -9.63
CA GLY A 279 -17.90 19.63 -10.62
C GLY A 279 -17.50 18.85 -11.87
N PHE A 280 -16.89 17.67 -11.71
CA PHE A 280 -16.57 16.80 -12.84
C PHE A 280 -17.81 16.30 -13.57
N PHE A 281 -18.88 15.94 -12.86
CA PHE A 281 -20.15 15.56 -13.47
C PHE A 281 -20.73 16.71 -14.33
N LEU A 282 -20.77 17.93 -13.80
CA LEU A 282 -21.23 19.10 -14.54
C LEU A 282 -20.34 19.40 -15.75
N TYR A 283 -19.02 19.29 -15.59
CA TYR A 283 -18.08 19.45 -16.70
C TYR A 283 -18.33 18.41 -17.81
N HIS A 284 -18.46 17.13 -17.45
CA HIS A 284 -18.74 16.07 -18.42
C HIS A 284 -20.08 16.31 -19.15
N LYS A 285 -21.11 16.73 -18.41
CA LYS A 285 -22.45 16.98 -18.97
C LYS A 285 -22.48 18.17 -19.94
N LEU A 286 -21.66 19.20 -19.72
CA LEU A 286 -21.73 20.46 -20.47
C LEU A 286 -20.70 20.56 -21.61
N ILE A 287 -19.51 19.97 -21.44
CA ILE A 287 -18.35 20.25 -22.32
C ILE A 287 -17.94 19.05 -23.17
N LEU A 288 -18.11 17.82 -22.68
CA LEU A 288 -17.65 16.65 -23.45
C LEU A 288 -18.64 16.29 -24.58
N PRO A 289 -18.12 15.91 -25.77
CA PRO A 289 -18.95 15.50 -26.87
C PRO A 289 -19.58 14.12 -26.62
N PHE A 290 -20.88 13.99 -26.93
CA PHE A 290 -21.55 12.69 -26.91
C PHE A 290 -21.14 11.88 -28.16
N PRO A 291 -20.65 10.63 -28.02
CA PRO A 291 -20.31 9.81 -29.17
C PRO A 291 -21.53 9.59 -30.05
N ALA A 292 -21.40 9.71 -31.37
CA ALA A 292 -22.52 9.51 -32.29
C ALA A 292 -23.12 8.08 -32.25
N SER A 293 -22.38 7.13 -31.68
CA SER A 293 -22.82 5.75 -31.43
C SER A 293 -23.65 5.59 -30.15
N ASP A 294 -23.72 6.60 -29.29
CA ASP A 294 -24.48 6.58 -28.04
C ASP A 294 -25.96 6.84 -28.34
N GLN A 295 -26.70 5.76 -28.60
CA GLN A 295 -28.15 5.82 -28.81
C GLN A 295 -28.85 5.28 -27.55
N PRO A 296 -29.99 5.86 -27.15
CA PRO A 296 -30.78 5.32 -26.06
C PRO A 296 -31.16 3.88 -26.36
N GLY A 297 -30.68 2.95 -25.52
CA GLY A 297 -31.03 1.53 -25.62
C GLY A 297 -32.55 1.34 -25.53
N SER A 298 -33.08 0.37 -26.27
CA SER A 298 -34.49 -0.01 -26.21
C SER A 298 -34.87 -0.36 -24.77
N THR A 299 -35.82 0.38 -24.19
CA THR A 299 -36.37 0.19 -22.85
C THR A 299 -37.23 -1.07 -22.78
N GLU A 300 -36.59 -2.24 -22.91
CA GLU A 300 -37.22 -3.52 -22.61
C GLU A 300 -36.67 -4.02 -21.26
N GLY A 301 -37.56 -4.28 -20.30
CA GLY A 301 -37.27 -4.34 -18.85
C GLY A 301 -36.12 -5.22 -18.34
N LEU A 302 -35.93 -5.26 -17.01
CA LEU A 302 -34.79 -5.89 -16.30
C LEU A 302 -34.40 -7.30 -16.79
N SER A 303 -35.35 -8.11 -17.24
CA SER A 303 -35.09 -9.44 -17.79
C SER A 303 -34.30 -9.40 -19.12
N ASN A 304 -34.59 -8.44 -20.00
CA ASN A 304 -33.87 -8.27 -21.26
C ASN A 304 -32.46 -7.70 -21.01
N ILE A 305 -32.30 -6.80 -20.04
CA ILE A 305 -30.99 -6.32 -19.60
C ILE A 305 -30.10 -7.48 -19.11
N LEU A 306 -30.63 -8.37 -18.27
CA LEU A 306 -29.85 -9.54 -17.81
C LEU A 306 -29.52 -10.49 -18.97
N LYS A 307 -30.45 -10.70 -19.89
CA LYS A 307 -30.25 -11.54 -21.08
C LYS A 307 -29.18 -10.96 -22.01
N GLU A 308 -29.19 -9.65 -22.26
CA GLU A 308 -28.17 -8.94 -23.04
C GLU A 308 -26.81 -8.95 -22.33
N PHE A 309 -26.78 -8.79 -21.01
CA PHE A 309 -25.57 -8.92 -20.22
C PHE A 309 -24.95 -10.32 -20.36
N ILE A 310 -25.74 -11.38 -20.16
CA ILE A 310 -25.27 -12.76 -20.33
C ILE A 310 -24.83 -13.02 -21.77
N ALA A 311 -25.58 -12.54 -22.76
CA ALA A 311 -25.23 -12.69 -24.17
C ALA A 311 -23.88 -12.01 -24.49
N THR A 312 -23.66 -10.79 -23.99
CA THR A 312 -22.39 -10.07 -24.13
C THR A 312 -21.25 -10.79 -23.43
N PHE A 313 -21.48 -11.32 -22.23
CA PHE A 313 -20.50 -12.12 -21.51
C PHE A 313 -20.13 -13.37 -22.31
N VAL A 314 -21.10 -14.13 -22.80
CA VAL A 314 -20.88 -15.32 -23.63
C VAL A 314 -20.18 -14.99 -24.95
N GLU A 315 -20.49 -13.85 -25.58
CA GLU A 315 -19.79 -13.38 -26.79
C GLU A 315 -18.29 -13.19 -26.53
N PHE A 316 -17.91 -12.63 -25.39
CA PHE A 316 -16.50 -12.51 -25.01
C PHE A 316 -15.80 -13.87 -24.93
N PHE A 317 -16.45 -14.88 -24.32
CA PHE A 317 -15.87 -16.21 -24.18
C PHE A 317 -15.90 -17.05 -25.46
N ASN A 318 -16.69 -16.67 -26.46
CA ASN A 318 -16.72 -17.34 -27.77
C ASN A 318 -15.69 -16.78 -28.76
N LYS A 319 -14.89 -15.78 -28.39
CA LYS A 319 -13.81 -15.25 -29.23
C LYS A 319 -12.81 -16.34 -29.60
N GLU A 320 -12.34 -16.32 -30.84
CA GLU A 320 -11.29 -17.21 -31.30
C GLU A 320 -10.04 -17.03 -30.42
N LYS A 321 -9.43 -18.15 -29.99
CA LYS A 321 -8.23 -18.15 -29.13
C LYS A 321 -8.40 -17.47 -27.77
N ILE A 322 -9.62 -17.42 -27.21
CA ILE A 322 -9.88 -16.86 -25.88
C ILE A 322 -8.98 -17.44 -24.78
N GLY A 323 -8.61 -18.72 -24.86
CA GLY A 323 -7.70 -19.34 -23.89
C GLY A 323 -6.35 -18.63 -23.80
N TRP A 324 -5.79 -18.21 -24.94
CA TRP A 324 -4.53 -17.46 -25.00
C TRP A 324 -4.70 -16.01 -24.54
N ILE A 325 -5.84 -15.39 -24.83
CA ILE A 325 -6.17 -14.05 -24.32
C ILE A 325 -6.23 -14.07 -22.78
N LEU A 326 -6.98 -15.01 -22.20
CA LEU A 326 -7.10 -15.16 -20.75
C LEU A 326 -5.76 -15.53 -20.11
N ALA A 327 -4.98 -16.41 -20.73
CA ALA A 327 -3.63 -16.72 -20.28
C ALA A 327 -2.74 -15.47 -20.25
N PHE A 328 -2.83 -14.59 -21.25
CA PHE A 328 -2.13 -13.31 -21.24
C PHE A 328 -2.58 -12.40 -20.10
N LEU A 329 -3.88 -12.23 -19.91
CA LEU A 329 -4.43 -11.37 -18.86
C LEU A 329 -4.03 -11.86 -17.45
N LEU A 330 -3.86 -13.17 -17.27
CA LEU A 330 -3.51 -13.76 -15.98
C LEU A 330 -2.00 -13.91 -15.76
N LEU A 331 -1.22 -14.24 -16.81
CA LEU A 331 0.18 -14.65 -16.67
C LEU A 331 1.20 -13.56 -17.04
N TYR A 332 0.84 -12.56 -17.87
CA TYR A 332 1.79 -11.54 -18.32
C TYR A 332 2.44 -10.77 -17.15
N ARG A 333 1.73 -10.66 -16.02
CA ARG A 333 2.16 -9.93 -14.82
C ARG A 333 2.33 -10.83 -13.61
N LEU A 334 2.48 -12.14 -13.82
CA LEU A 334 2.49 -13.11 -12.73
C LEU A 334 3.67 -12.91 -11.76
N GLY A 335 4.89 -12.71 -12.29
CA GLY A 335 6.07 -12.39 -11.47
C GLY A 335 5.90 -11.06 -10.77
N GLU A 336 5.67 -10.01 -11.55
CA GLU A 336 5.54 -8.64 -11.02
C GLU A 336 4.43 -8.47 -9.97
N SER A 337 3.28 -9.12 -10.15
CA SER A 337 2.19 -9.06 -9.16
C SER A 337 2.58 -9.65 -7.80
N GLN A 338 3.50 -10.62 -7.78
CA GLN A 338 4.05 -11.16 -6.55
C GLN A 338 5.07 -10.19 -5.94
N LEU A 339 5.97 -9.64 -6.77
CA LEU A 339 7.03 -8.72 -6.35
C LEU A 339 6.48 -7.46 -5.69
N VAL A 340 5.51 -6.78 -6.32
CA VAL A 340 4.94 -5.49 -5.85
C VAL A 340 4.46 -5.56 -4.41
N LYS A 341 3.91 -6.70 -3.98
CA LYS A 341 3.40 -6.86 -2.61
C LYS A 341 4.51 -6.93 -1.58
N LEU A 342 5.70 -7.41 -1.96
CA LEU A 342 6.82 -7.59 -1.06
C LEU A 342 7.94 -6.56 -1.22
N ALA A 343 7.90 -5.75 -2.28
CA ALA A 343 8.91 -4.72 -2.50
C ALA A 343 8.97 -3.73 -1.32
N SER A 344 7.84 -3.22 -0.84
CA SER A 344 7.83 -2.31 0.32
C SER A 344 8.30 -2.97 1.62
N PRO A 345 7.83 -4.17 2.02
CA PRO A 345 8.41 -4.91 3.15
C PRO A 345 9.91 -5.15 3.01
N PHE A 346 10.39 -5.61 1.85
CA PHE A 346 11.81 -5.88 1.60
C PHE A 346 12.69 -4.63 1.80
N LEU A 347 12.24 -3.47 1.31
CA LEU A 347 12.99 -2.23 1.48
C LEU A 347 13.08 -1.79 2.96
N LEU A 348 12.04 -2.06 3.75
CA LEU A 348 11.93 -1.63 5.16
C LEU A 348 12.59 -2.61 6.15
N ASP A 349 12.49 -3.91 5.87
CA ASP A 349 12.96 -4.96 6.77
C ASP A 349 14.48 -4.90 6.98
N ALA A 350 14.92 -5.35 8.16
CA ALA A 350 16.33 -5.35 8.52
C ALA A 350 17.17 -6.23 7.56
N GLN A 351 18.43 -5.83 7.32
CA GLN A 351 19.40 -6.61 6.53
C GLN A 351 19.56 -8.05 7.05
N GLU A 352 19.50 -8.26 8.36
CA GLU A 352 19.54 -9.58 9.01
C GLU A 352 18.33 -10.47 8.65
N ALA A 353 17.18 -9.86 8.36
CA ALA A 353 16.00 -10.54 7.86
C ALA A 353 16.04 -10.73 6.33
N GLY A 354 17.06 -10.19 5.65
CA GLY A 354 17.22 -10.21 4.20
C GLY A 354 16.77 -8.93 3.49
N GLY A 355 16.35 -7.88 4.20
CA GLY A 355 15.88 -6.61 3.64
C GLY A 355 16.97 -5.54 3.45
N LEU A 356 16.59 -4.30 3.15
CA LEU A 356 17.53 -3.16 2.95
C LEU A 356 17.60 -2.18 4.12
N ALA A 357 16.78 -2.34 5.15
CA ALA A 357 16.74 -1.49 6.35
C ALA A 357 16.55 0.02 6.05
N LEU A 358 15.82 0.35 4.98
CA LEU A 358 15.51 1.74 4.65
C LEU A 358 14.45 2.29 5.59
N THR A 359 14.54 3.58 5.87
CA THR A 359 13.50 4.27 6.64
C THR A 359 12.24 4.47 5.78
N THR A 360 11.07 4.52 6.42
CA THR A 360 9.78 4.78 5.76
C THR A 360 9.79 6.03 4.88
N GLY A 361 10.44 7.11 5.32
CA GLY A 361 10.55 8.32 4.50
C GLY A 361 11.53 8.20 3.33
N GLN A 362 12.56 7.34 3.41
CA GLN A 362 13.41 7.05 2.25
C GLN A 362 12.64 6.22 1.22
N VAL A 363 11.91 5.19 1.66
CA VAL A 363 11.00 4.41 0.79
C VAL A 363 9.95 5.32 0.15
N GLY A 364 9.38 6.26 0.93
CA GLY A 364 8.45 7.26 0.43
C GLY A 364 9.04 8.18 -0.64
N PHE A 365 10.32 8.59 -0.51
CA PHE A 365 11.02 9.36 -1.54
C PHE A 365 11.35 8.52 -2.78
N VAL A 366 11.88 7.31 -2.57
CA VAL A 366 12.27 6.35 -3.61
C VAL A 366 11.07 6.02 -4.51
N TYR A 367 9.94 5.61 -3.93
CA TYR A 367 8.75 5.30 -4.72
C TYR A 367 7.93 6.53 -5.09
N GLY A 368 7.73 7.46 -4.17
CA GLY A 368 6.84 8.61 -4.34
C GLY A 368 7.38 9.68 -5.29
N THR A 369 8.70 9.81 -5.39
CA THR A 369 9.33 10.80 -6.30
C THR A 369 10.01 10.10 -7.46
N VAL A 370 11.05 9.30 -7.20
CA VAL A 370 11.86 8.69 -8.27
C VAL A 370 11.03 7.67 -9.05
N GLY A 371 10.33 6.79 -8.33
CA GLY A 371 9.48 5.76 -8.92
C GLY A 371 8.40 6.35 -9.82
N ILE A 372 7.62 7.31 -9.33
CA ILE A 372 6.54 7.94 -10.10
C ILE A 372 7.05 8.66 -11.36
N LEU A 373 8.17 9.36 -11.27
CA LEU A 373 8.78 10.02 -12.44
C LEU A 373 9.22 8.98 -13.48
N ALA A 374 9.98 7.97 -13.07
CA ALA A 374 10.45 6.92 -13.95
C ALA A 374 9.30 6.14 -14.61
N LEU A 375 8.26 5.84 -13.83
CA LEU A 375 7.04 5.17 -14.27
C LEU A 375 6.26 5.96 -15.32
N THR A 376 6.15 7.28 -15.11
CA THR A 376 5.49 8.19 -16.05
C THR A 376 6.26 8.27 -17.37
N ILE A 377 7.59 8.39 -17.30
CA ILE A 377 8.46 8.40 -18.47
C ILE A 377 8.33 7.07 -19.24
N GLY A 378 8.39 5.93 -18.53
CA GLY A 378 8.23 4.60 -19.13
C GLY A 378 6.87 4.43 -19.81
N GLY A 379 5.77 4.84 -19.18
CA GLY A 379 4.42 4.78 -19.74
C GLY A 379 4.23 5.65 -20.99
N LEU A 380 4.70 6.90 -20.95
CA LEU A 380 4.61 7.82 -22.10
C LEU A 380 5.46 7.32 -23.28
N LEU A 381 6.70 6.86 -23.02
CA LEU A 381 7.54 6.25 -24.05
C LEU A 381 6.92 4.98 -24.61
N GLY A 382 6.29 4.15 -23.76
CA GLY A 382 5.58 2.95 -24.18
C GLY A 382 4.46 3.27 -25.17
N GLY A 383 3.61 4.24 -24.83
CA GLY A 383 2.51 4.67 -25.70
C GLY A 383 3.00 5.25 -27.02
N PHE A 384 4.00 6.14 -26.97
CA PHE A 384 4.59 6.75 -28.16
C PHE A 384 5.26 5.74 -29.10
N LEU A 385 6.05 4.81 -28.55
CA LEU A 385 6.76 3.81 -29.34
C LEU A 385 5.81 2.79 -29.96
N ALA A 386 4.80 2.35 -29.19
CA ALA A 386 3.72 1.51 -29.71
C ALA A 386 2.94 2.21 -30.84
N ALA A 387 2.67 3.52 -30.69
CA ALA A 387 2.03 4.32 -31.74
C ALA A 387 2.85 4.37 -33.04
N LYS A 388 4.19 4.31 -32.95
CA LYS A 388 5.09 4.42 -34.11
C LYS A 388 5.28 3.10 -34.87
N HIS A 389 5.55 1.99 -34.18
CA HIS A 389 5.88 0.71 -34.85
C HIS A 389 4.85 -0.41 -34.59
N GLY A 390 3.78 -0.12 -33.84
CA GLY A 390 2.73 -1.07 -33.49
C GLY A 390 3.06 -1.92 -32.26
N LEU A 391 2.03 -2.48 -31.63
CA LEU A 391 2.20 -3.30 -30.42
C LEU A 391 2.99 -4.58 -30.70
N LYS A 392 2.77 -5.23 -31.85
CA LYS A 392 3.39 -6.53 -32.14
C LYS A 392 4.91 -6.48 -32.22
N PHE A 393 5.47 -5.37 -32.69
CA PHE A 393 6.92 -5.16 -32.72
C PHE A 393 7.49 -4.94 -31.31
N TRP A 394 6.82 -4.12 -30.50
CA TRP A 394 7.29 -3.74 -29.17
C TRP A 394 6.94 -4.72 -28.05
N LEU A 395 6.07 -5.70 -28.31
CA LEU A 395 5.58 -6.65 -27.31
C LEU A 395 6.72 -7.36 -26.56
N TRP A 396 7.73 -7.85 -27.28
CA TRP A 396 8.86 -8.55 -26.67
C TRP A 396 9.73 -7.63 -25.81
N PRO A 397 10.24 -6.48 -26.32
CA PRO A 397 10.92 -5.51 -25.48
C PRO A 397 10.12 -5.08 -24.24
N MET A 398 8.80 -4.86 -24.40
CA MET A 398 7.92 -4.46 -23.30
C MET A 398 7.73 -5.57 -22.27
N ALA A 399 7.61 -6.83 -22.71
CA ALA A 399 7.55 -7.99 -21.82
C ALA A 399 8.87 -8.23 -21.07
N ILE A 400 10.01 -7.98 -21.70
CA ILE A 400 11.30 -8.03 -21.00
C ILE A 400 11.38 -6.89 -19.99
N ALA A 401 10.98 -5.68 -20.37
CA ALA A 401 11.05 -4.52 -19.49
C ALA A 401 10.17 -4.64 -18.23
N ILE A 402 8.98 -5.24 -18.32
CA ILE A 402 8.10 -5.41 -17.14
C ILE A 402 8.64 -6.45 -16.14
N ASN A 403 9.45 -7.42 -16.60
CA ASN A 403 10.05 -8.46 -15.77
C ASN A 403 11.52 -8.17 -15.41
N LEU A 404 12.15 -7.17 -16.04
CA LEU A 404 13.47 -6.67 -15.67
C LEU A 404 13.58 -6.27 -14.17
N PRO A 405 12.55 -5.66 -13.54
CA PRO A 405 12.56 -5.42 -12.10
C PRO A 405 12.90 -6.65 -11.26
N ASP A 406 12.42 -7.83 -11.65
CA ASP A 406 12.62 -9.06 -10.87
C ASP A 406 14.13 -9.37 -10.70
N ALA A 407 14.93 -9.12 -11.74
CA ALA A 407 16.39 -9.26 -11.69
C ALA A 407 17.05 -8.18 -10.83
N VAL A 408 16.51 -6.96 -10.84
CA VAL A 408 16.99 -5.85 -10.01
C VAL A 408 16.82 -6.18 -8.51
N TYR A 409 15.72 -6.82 -8.11
CA TYR A 409 15.51 -7.22 -6.72
C TYR A 409 16.37 -8.41 -6.28
N ILE A 410 16.73 -9.32 -7.19
CA ILE A 410 17.76 -10.33 -6.89
C ILE A 410 19.09 -9.65 -6.60
N TYR A 411 19.49 -8.67 -7.42
CA TYR A 411 20.71 -7.91 -7.19
C TYR A 411 20.67 -7.15 -5.86
N LEU A 412 19.58 -6.44 -5.57
CA LEU A 412 19.41 -5.71 -4.30
C LEU A 412 19.44 -6.64 -3.09
N SER A 413 18.79 -7.81 -3.17
CA SER A 413 18.77 -8.78 -2.06
C SER A 413 20.12 -9.46 -1.86
N ALA A 414 20.90 -9.67 -2.91
CA ALA A 414 22.23 -10.28 -2.82
C ALA A 414 23.30 -9.31 -2.31
N THR A 415 23.24 -8.05 -2.72
CA THR A 415 24.28 -7.05 -2.42
C THR A 415 23.96 -6.17 -1.21
N GLN A 416 22.67 -6.05 -0.84
CA GLN A 416 22.17 -5.23 0.27
C GLN A 416 22.89 -3.87 0.40
N PRO A 417 22.91 -3.03 -0.65
CA PRO A 417 23.76 -1.85 -0.68
C PRO A 417 23.30 -0.79 0.33
N ASP A 418 24.23 -0.21 1.08
CA ASP A 418 23.96 0.92 1.99
C ASP A 418 23.72 2.24 1.23
N SER A 419 24.11 2.31 -0.04
CA SER A 419 24.01 3.52 -0.87
C SER A 419 22.60 3.72 -1.41
N LEU A 420 21.94 4.76 -0.92
CA LEU A 420 20.61 5.19 -1.38
C LEU A 420 20.59 5.51 -2.88
N LEU A 421 21.71 5.95 -3.46
CA LEU A 421 21.82 6.19 -4.90
C LEU A 421 21.60 4.92 -5.71
N ILE A 422 22.21 3.80 -5.30
CA ILE A 422 22.08 2.51 -5.99
C ILE A 422 20.63 2.03 -5.90
N VAL A 423 20.02 2.14 -4.71
CA VAL A 423 18.60 1.80 -4.51
C VAL A 423 17.69 2.65 -5.40
N ASN A 424 17.90 3.97 -5.45
CA ASN A 424 17.11 4.86 -6.30
C ASN A 424 17.22 4.51 -7.78
N LEU A 425 18.43 4.21 -8.27
CA LEU A 425 18.64 3.80 -9.66
C LEU A 425 17.94 2.48 -9.97
N CYS A 426 18.02 1.51 -9.05
CA CYS A 426 17.35 0.22 -9.17
C CYS A 426 15.83 0.38 -9.23
N VAL A 427 15.24 1.16 -8.32
CA VAL A 427 13.78 1.42 -8.32
C VAL A 427 13.37 2.27 -9.52
N ALA A 428 14.22 3.18 -10.00
CA ALA A 428 13.95 3.91 -11.24
C ALA A 428 13.87 2.97 -12.44
N ILE A 429 14.80 2.02 -12.57
CA ILE A 429 14.79 0.99 -13.62
C ILE A 429 13.54 0.12 -13.51
N GLU A 430 13.21 -0.32 -12.28
CA GLU A 430 11.99 -1.09 -12.02
C GLU A 430 10.76 -0.34 -12.53
N GLN A 431 10.56 0.88 -12.03
CA GLN A 431 9.33 1.63 -12.27
C GLN A 431 9.23 2.07 -13.72
N PHE A 432 10.35 2.40 -14.36
CA PHE A 432 10.41 2.62 -15.80
C PHE A 432 9.98 1.38 -16.58
N GLY A 433 10.57 0.22 -16.28
CA GLY A 433 10.26 -1.04 -16.95
C GLY A 433 8.80 -1.45 -16.77
N TYR A 434 8.28 -1.27 -15.56
CA TYR A 434 6.87 -1.45 -15.24
C TYR A 434 5.97 -0.53 -16.06
N GLY A 435 6.26 0.77 -16.13
CA GLY A 435 5.47 1.73 -16.93
C GLY A 435 5.48 1.40 -18.42
N PHE A 436 6.66 1.08 -18.95
CA PHE A 436 6.84 0.74 -20.36
C PHE A 436 6.10 -0.55 -20.72
N GLY A 437 6.27 -1.61 -19.94
CA GLY A 437 5.64 -2.89 -20.22
C GLY A 437 4.16 -2.98 -19.85
N PHE A 438 3.69 -2.18 -18.89
CA PHE A 438 2.27 -2.05 -18.59
C PHE A 438 1.49 -1.43 -19.76
N THR A 439 2.13 -0.58 -20.57
CA THR A 439 1.52 -0.06 -21.80
C THR A 439 1.18 -1.17 -22.79
N ALA A 440 2.04 -2.18 -22.97
CA ALA A 440 1.72 -3.35 -23.81
C ALA A 440 0.48 -4.09 -23.29
N TYR A 441 0.40 -4.28 -21.98
CA TYR A 441 -0.73 -4.95 -21.35
C TYR A 441 -2.04 -4.20 -21.61
N MET A 442 -2.05 -2.88 -21.41
CA MET A 442 -3.20 -2.01 -21.67
C MET A 442 -3.63 -2.04 -23.15
N LEU A 443 -2.67 -1.93 -24.08
CA LEU A 443 -2.97 -1.98 -25.51
C LEU A 443 -3.51 -3.37 -25.92
N TYR A 444 -3.00 -4.44 -25.33
CA TYR A 444 -3.51 -5.78 -25.58
C TYR A 444 -4.94 -5.97 -25.04
N MET A 445 -5.28 -5.40 -23.87
CA MET A 445 -6.66 -5.39 -23.38
C MET A 445 -7.61 -4.65 -24.35
N ILE A 446 -7.18 -3.50 -24.88
CA ILE A 446 -7.92 -2.76 -25.91
C ILE A 446 -8.16 -3.64 -27.13
N TYR A 447 -7.12 -4.34 -27.62
CA TYR A 447 -7.20 -5.28 -28.74
C TYR A 447 -8.18 -6.44 -28.45
N ALA A 448 -8.01 -7.12 -27.31
CA ALA A 448 -8.86 -8.23 -26.88
C ALA A 448 -10.34 -7.84 -26.76
N SER A 449 -10.60 -6.55 -26.52
CA SER A 449 -11.94 -5.99 -26.34
C SER A 449 -12.62 -5.55 -27.63
N GLN A 450 -11.94 -5.55 -28.77
CA GLN A 450 -12.57 -5.21 -30.06
C GLN A 450 -13.78 -6.13 -30.35
N GLY A 451 -14.85 -5.58 -30.95
CA GLY A 451 -16.09 -6.32 -31.23
C GLY A 451 -17.32 -5.42 -31.22
N ARG A 452 -18.51 -6.02 -31.21
CA ARG A 452 -19.79 -5.29 -31.14
C ARG A 452 -19.97 -4.59 -29.80
N HIS A 453 -19.57 -5.24 -28.71
CA HIS A 453 -19.73 -4.74 -27.34
C HIS A 453 -18.38 -4.35 -26.71
N LYS A 454 -17.64 -3.42 -27.35
CA LYS A 454 -16.25 -3.09 -26.96
C LYS A 454 -16.08 -2.69 -25.49
N THR A 455 -17.00 -1.89 -24.96
CA THR A 455 -16.95 -1.36 -23.59
C THR A 455 -17.15 -2.47 -22.54
N ALA A 456 -18.12 -3.36 -22.75
CA ALA A 456 -18.38 -4.50 -21.89
C ALA A 456 -17.24 -5.52 -21.93
N HIS A 457 -16.69 -5.81 -23.12
CA HIS A 457 -15.51 -6.67 -23.25
C HIS A 457 -14.30 -6.09 -22.52
N PHE A 458 -14.10 -4.77 -22.60
CA PHE A 458 -13.01 -4.10 -21.87
C PHE A 458 -13.16 -4.25 -20.36
N ALA A 459 -14.37 -4.06 -19.82
CA ALA A 459 -14.65 -4.29 -18.40
C ALA A 459 -14.31 -5.72 -17.95
N ILE A 460 -14.63 -6.73 -18.77
CA ILE A 460 -14.28 -8.13 -18.48
C ILE A 460 -12.76 -8.31 -18.43
N THR A 461 -12.01 -7.75 -19.39
CA THR A 461 -10.54 -7.82 -19.38
C THR A 461 -9.93 -7.15 -18.16
N THR A 462 -10.50 -6.03 -17.68
CA THR A 462 -10.07 -5.34 -16.45
C THR A 462 -10.35 -6.19 -15.21
N GLY A 463 -11.46 -6.90 -15.17
CA GLY A 463 -11.76 -7.89 -14.13
C GLY A 463 -10.69 -8.98 -14.05
N PHE A 464 -10.31 -9.57 -15.20
CA PHE A 464 -9.24 -10.56 -15.26
C PHE A 464 -7.87 -9.99 -14.90
N MET A 465 -7.56 -8.74 -15.28
CA MET A 465 -6.36 -8.04 -14.84
C MET A 465 -6.28 -7.94 -13.32
N ALA A 466 -7.37 -7.56 -12.66
CA ALA A 466 -7.42 -7.44 -11.21
C ALA A 466 -7.21 -8.81 -10.55
N LEU A 467 -7.87 -9.86 -11.05
CA LEU A 467 -7.68 -11.23 -10.59
C LEU A 467 -6.23 -11.72 -10.76
N GLY A 468 -5.63 -11.46 -11.93
CA GLY A 468 -4.24 -11.81 -12.24
C GLY A 468 -3.22 -11.12 -11.33
N MET A 469 -3.57 -9.99 -10.70
CA MET A 469 -2.73 -9.34 -9.69
C MET A 469 -3.04 -9.79 -8.26
N MET A 470 -4.33 -9.92 -7.90
CA MET A 470 -4.74 -10.17 -6.52
C MET A 470 -4.41 -11.59 -6.06
N ILE A 471 -4.61 -12.59 -6.93
CA ILE A 471 -4.39 -13.99 -6.57
C ILE A 471 -2.92 -14.25 -6.27
N PRO A 472 -1.95 -13.93 -7.16
CA PRO A 472 -0.54 -14.17 -6.87
C PRO A 472 -0.07 -13.33 -5.67
N GLY A 473 -0.53 -12.08 -5.58
CA GLY A 473 -0.24 -11.17 -4.46
C GLY A 473 -0.62 -11.72 -3.08
N MET A 474 -1.69 -12.54 -3.01
CA MET A 474 -2.12 -13.19 -1.77
C MET A 474 -1.15 -14.29 -1.32
N PHE A 475 -0.49 -14.98 -2.26
CA PHE A 475 0.45 -16.05 -1.96
C PHE A 475 1.88 -15.55 -1.74
N SER A 476 2.22 -14.34 -2.19
CA SER A 476 3.59 -13.80 -2.13
C SER A 476 4.20 -13.83 -0.73
N GLY A 477 3.48 -13.28 0.27
CA GLY A 477 3.98 -13.21 1.65
C GLY A 477 4.19 -14.58 2.25
N TRP A 478 3.26 -15.51 1.99
CA TRP A 478 3.40 -16.90 2.41
C TRP A 478 4.62 -17.56 1.80
N ILE A 479 4.86 -17.41 0.49
CA ILE A 479 6.04 -18.00 -0.18
C ILE A 479 7.33 -17.37 0.38
N GLN A 480 7.38 -16.04 0.55
CA GLN A 480 8.56 -15.36 1.07
C GLN A 480 8.89 -15.75 2.51
N GLU A 481 7.89 -15.92 3.38
CA GLU A 481 8.11 -16.43 4.74
C GLU A 481 8.76 -17.83 4.74
N LEU A 482 8.49 -18.64 3.71
CA LEU A 482 9.05 -19.99 3.59
C LEU A 482 10.48 -20.02 3.06
N VAL A 483 10.81 -19.17 2.07
CA VAL A 483 12.09 -19.27 1.33
C VAL A 483 13.08 -18.14 1.63
N GLY A 484 12.64 -17.07 2.30
CA GLY A 484 13.41 -15.84 2.50
C GLY A 484 13.38 -14.90 1.30
N TYR A 485 13.83 -13.65 1.47
CA TYR A 485 13.74 -12.62 0.42
C TYR A 485 14.53 -12.97 -0.85
N HIS A 486 15.78 -13.41 -0.72
CA HIS A 486 16.63 -13.68 -1.88
C HIS A 486 16.05 -14.77 -2.80
N ASN A 487 15.72 -15.93 -2.24
CA ASN A 487 15.13 -17.03 -3.00
C ASN A 487 13.70 -16.71 -3.47
N PHE A 488 12.97 -15.85 -2.75
CA PHE A 488 11.68 -15.37 -3.21
C PHE A 488 11.81 -14.58 -4.52
N PHE A 489 12.80 -13.69 -4.63
CA PHE A 489 13.01 -12.96 -5.90
C PHE A 489 13.47 -13.87 -7.04
N ILE A 490 14.26 -14.92 -6.75
CA ILE A 490 14.57 -15.98 -7.72
C ILE A 490 13.29 -16.71 -8.17
N TRP A 491 12.42 -17.07 -7.22
CA TRP A 491 11.12 -17.67 -7.50
C TRP A 491 10.25 -16.78 -8.38
N VAL A 492 10.23 -15.47 -8.11
CA VAL A 492 9.51 -14.49 -8.93
C VAL A 492 10.01 -14.52 -10.39
N ILE A 493 11.32 -14.55 -10.64
CA ILE A 493 11.85 -14.71 -12.00
C ILE A 493 11.34 -15.99 -12.66
N ILE A 494 11.34 -17.12 -11.95
CA ILE A 494 10.82 -18.38 -12.48
C ILE A 494 9.33 -18.23 -12.83
N ALA A 495 8.56 -17.52 -12.02
CA ALA A 495 7.16 -17.23 -12.26
C ALA A 495 6.91 -16.30 -13.48
N THR A 496 7.94 -15.67 -14.05
CA THR A 496 7.82 -14.90 -15.31
C THR A 496 7.81 -15.81 -16.55
N ILE A 497 8.37 -17.03 -16.46
CA ILE A 497 8.54 -17.95 -17.60
C ILE A 497 7.20 -18.25 -18.29
N PRO A 498 6.10 -18.60 -17.57
CA PRO A 498 4.81 -18.79 -18.21
C PRO A 498 4.32 -17.56 -18.97
N GLY A 499 4.60 -16.35 -18.46
CA GLY A 499 4.25 -15.09 -19.11
C GLY A 499 4.97 -14.86 -20.43
N PHE A 500 6.22 -15.31 -20.57
CA PHE A 500 6.95 -15.25 -21.84
C PHE A 500 6.52 -16.33 -22.84
N LEU A 501 6.24 -17.55 -22.35
CA LEU A 501 5.86 -18.68 -23.19
C LEU A 501 4.57 -18.47 -23.97
N ILE A 502 3.65 -17.67 -23.44
CA ILE A 502 2.37 -17.38 -24.09
C ILE A 502 2.46 -16.33 -25.20
N LEU A 503 3.47 -15.43 -25.18
CA LEU A 503 3.55 -14.28 -26.09
C LEU A 503 3.53 -14.64 -27.59
N PRO A 504 4.16 -15.73 -28.06
CA PRO A 504 4.08 -16.13 -29.48
C PRO A 504 2.67 -16.54 -29.91
N PHE A 505 1.85 -17.03 -28.98
CA PHE A 505 0.55 -17.67 -29.28
C PHE A 505 -0.63 -16.70 -29.18
N ILE A 506 -0.42 -15.51 -28.61
CA ILE A 506 -1.49 -14.53 -28.46
C ILE A 506 -1.95 -14.02 -29.83
N PRO A 507 -3.27 -13.90 -30.06
CA PRO A 507 -3.78 -13.23 -31.25
C PRO A 507 -3.35 -11.76 -31.19
N LEU A 508 -2.65 -11.29 -32.23
CA LEU A 508 -2.27 -9.89 -32.35
C LEU A 508 -1.96 -9.54 -33.81
N ASP A 509 -2.67 -8.52 -34.31
CA ASP A 509 -2.49 -8.01 -35.66
C ASP A 509 -1.21 -7.16 -35.77
N LYS A 510 -0.54 -7.26 -36.94
CA LYS A 510 0.77 -6.62 -37.18
C LYS A 510 0.71 -5.09 -37.14
N ASP A 511 -0.45 -4.53 -37.48
CA ASP A 511 -0.64 -3.09 -37.63
C ASP A 511 -1.42 -2.47 -36.47
N PHE A 512 -1.83 -3.28 -35.50
CA PHE A 512 -2.52 -2.78 -34.32
C PHE A 512 -1.65 -1.80 -33.54
N GLY A 513 -2.16 -0.58 -33.38
CA GLY A 513 -1.48 0.53 -32.73
C GLY A 513 -0.58 1.38 -33.63
N LYS A 514 -0.37 1.08 -34.92
CA LYS A 514 0.45 1.94 -35.80
C LYS A 514 -0.28 3.23 -36.23
N LYS A 515 0.46 4.34 -36.30
CA LYS A 515 0.04 5.59 -36.96
C LYS A 515 0.38 5.53 -38.46
N ASP A 516 -0.56 5.87 -39.34
CA ASP A 516 -0.26 6.05 -40.78
C ASP A 516 0.62 7.29 -40.96
N VAL A 517 1.62 7.18 -41.84
CA VAL A 517 2.53 8.28 -42.26
C VAL A 517 1.81 9.23 -43.19
#